data_AF-A0A109XVU7-F1
#
_entry.id   AF-A0A109XVU7-F1
#
_cell.length_a   1.000
_cell.length_b   1.000
_cell.length_c   1.000
_cell.angle_alpha   90.00
_cell.angle_beta   90.00
_cell.angle_gamma   90.00
#
_symmetry.space_group_name_H-M   'P 1'
#
loop_
_entity.id
_entity.type
_entity.pdbx_description
1 polymer ?
#
loop_
_entity_poly.entity_id
_entity_poly.type
_entity_poly.pdbx_seq_one_letter_code
_entity_poly.pdbx_strand_id
1 'polypeptide(L)'
;MNPWPQRHIDGFEVMCEVVSLDAGVLAIEISVSRPGETDFQQRWSLPRFVTFVDAGVARRHAELVLSGIVSVDPATGEPRYGIL
;
A
#
# COMPACT_ATOMS: atom_id res chain seq x y z
N MET A 1 11.66 13.74 5.87
CA MET A 1 10.50 12.83 5.90
C MET A 1 10.98 11.49 5.38
N ASN A 2 10.92 10.42 6.18
CA ASN A 2 11.26 9.09 5.66
C ASN A 2 10.20 8.72 4.62
N PRO A 3 10.60 8.25 3.42
CA PRO A 3 9.64 7.78 2.44
C PRO A 3 8.79 6.66 3.05
N TRP A 4 7.56 6.55 2.57
CA TRP A 4 6.68 5.44 2.90
C TRP A 4 7.33 4.11 2.46
N PRO A 5 6.96 2.97 3.09
CA PRO A 5 7.41 1.67 2.63
C PRO A 5 7.09 1.47 1.14
N GLN A 6 8.09 1.07 0.35
CA GLN A 6 7.97 0.88 -1.09
C GLN A 6 8.76 -0.34 -1.57
N ARG A 7 8.25 -1.05 -2.58
CA ARG A 7 8.91 -2.16 -3.28
C ARG A 7 8.62 -2.13 -4.78
N HIS A 8 9.51 -2.76 -5.55
CA HIS A 8 9.25 -3.06 -6.97
C HIS A 8 8.78 -4.51 -7.10
N ILE A 9 7.63 -4.74 -7.73
CA ILE A 9 6.98 -6.05 -7.88
C ILE A 9 6.39 -6.13 -9.29
N ASP A 10 6.74 -7.16 -10.06
CA ASP A 10 6.22 -7.40 -11.42
C ASP A 10 6.31 -6.19 -12.38
N GLY A 11 7.35 -5.35 -12.21
CA GLY A 11 7.53 -4.14 -13.00
C GLY A 11 6.72 -2.93 -12.54
N PHE A 12 5.98 -3.06 -11.44
CA PHE A 12 5.28 -1.97 -10.77
C PHE A 12 6.05 -1.45 -9.57
N GLU A 13 5.88 -0.16 -9.28
CA GLU A 13 6.24 0.45 -8.02
C GLU A 13 5.02 0.36 -7.09
N VAL A 14 5.20 -0.30 -5.95
CA VAL A 14 4.16 -0.53 -4.95
C VAL A 14 4.56 0.17 -3.67
N MET A 15 3.73 1.09 -3.20
CA MET A 15 3.95 1.88 -1.99
C MET A 15 2.77 1.73 -1.03
N CYS A 16 3.04 1.59 0.27
CA CYS A 16 2.01 1.56 1.30
C CYS A 16 2.04 2.86 2.10
N GLU A 17 1.03 3.69 1.90
CA GLU A 17 0.89 5.02 2.50
C GLU A 17 -0.01 4.95 3.73
N VAL A 18 0.38 5.63 4.81
CA VAL A 18 -0.51 5.85 5.95
C VAL A 18 -1.30 7.12 5.67
N VAL A 19 -2.62 6.99 5.53
CA VAL A 19 -3.53 8.10 5.27
C VAL A 19 -4.35 8.43 6.51
N SER A 20 -4.62 9.72 6.74
CA SER A 20 -5.54 10.13 7.80
C SER A 20 -6.96 10.04 7.30
N LEU A 21 -7.79 9.34 8.06
CA LEU A 21 -9.25 9.45 8.02
C LEU A 21 -9.71 10.54 9.00
N ASP A 22 -11.03 10.66 9.14
CA ASP A 22 -11.65 11.56 10.11
C ASP A 22 -11.33 11.19 11.56
N ALA A 23 -11.43 12.19 12.46
CA ALA A 23 -11.30 12.04 13.90
C ALA A 23 -9.97 11.41 14.39
N GLY A 24 -8.87 11.59 13.63
CA GLY A 24 -7.53 11.12 14.02
C GLY A 24 -7.32 9.61 13.82
N VAL A 25 -8.23 8.95 13.10
CA VAL A 25 -8.08 7.57 12.68
C VAL A 25 -7.17 7.51 11.46
N LEU A 26 -6.27 6.52 11.41
CA LEU A 26 -5.36 6.28 10.31
C LEU A 26 -5.73 4.98 9.58
N ALA A 27 -5.53 4.95 8.27
CA ALA A 27 -5.67 3.77 7.44
C ALA A 27 -4.42 3.60 6.56
N ILE A 28 -4.35 2.47 5.85
CA ILE A 28 -3.30 2.20 4.87
C ILE A 28 -3.93 2.14 3.48
N GLU A 29 -3.33 2.89 2.56
CA GLU A 29 -3.61 2.80 1.13
C GLU A 29 -2.38 2.27 0.40
N ILE A 30 -2.62 1.44 -0.61
CA ILE A 30 -1.58 0.85 -1.44
C ILE A 30 -1.65 1.52 -2.79
N SER A 31 -0.63 2.28 -3.11
CA SER A 31 -0.43 2.89 -4.42
C SER A 31 0.36 1.93 -5.30
N VAL A 32 -0.17 1.61 -6.47
CA VAL A 32 0.49 0.80 -7.50
C VAL A 32 0.62 1.65 -8.74
N SER A 33 1.85 1.89 -9.17
CA SER A 33 2.16 2.67 -10.37
C SER A 33 3.13 1.91 -11.26
N ARG A 34 3.18 2.27 -12.55
CA ARG A 34 4.20 1.75 -13.46
C ARG A 34 5.24 2.85 -13.74
N PRO A 35 6.54 2.60 -13.51
CA PRO A 35 7.58 3.58 -13.82
C PRO A 35 7.52 4.01 -15.29
N GLY A 36 7.46 5.33 -15.52
CA GLY A 36 7.41 5.91 -16.87
C GLY A 36 6.01 5.94 -17.51
N GLU A 37 4.98 5.43 -16.86
CA GLU A 37 3.59 5.50 -17.33
C GLU A 37 2.75 6.31 -16.33
N THR A 38 2.69 7.62 -16.52
CA THR A 38 1.98 8.57 -15.64
C THR A 38 0.48 8.31 -15.55
N ASP A 39 -0.11 7.67 -16.56
CA ASP A 39 -1.54 7.40 -16.63
C ASP A 39 -1.95 6.12 -15.88
N PHE A 40 -0.98 5.27 -15.50
CA PHE A 40 -1.24 4.06 -14.72
C PHE A 40 -0.88 4.28 -13.26
N GLN A 41 -1.87 4.76 -12.49
CA GLN A 41 -1.81 4.82 -11.04
C GLN A 41 -3.12 4.28 -10.44
N GLN A 42 -3.00 3.22 -9.65
CA GLN A 42 -4.12 2.58 -8.96
C GLN A 42 -3.92 2.66 -7.46
N ARG A 43 -5.03 2.79 -6.73
CA ARG A 43 -5.04 2.82 -5.27
C ARG A 43 -5.96 1.75 -4.71
N TRP A 44 -5.46 1.03 -3.72
CA TRP A 44 -6.17 -0.05 -3.06
C TRP A 44 -6.21 0.22 -1.56
N SER A 45 -7.42 0.35 -1.02
CA SER A 45 -7.59 0.44 0.43
C SER A 45 -7.57 -0.95 1.04
N LEU A 46 -6.95 -1.09 2.20
CA LEU A 46 -7.16 -2.29 3.01
C LEU A 46 -8.63 -2.40 3.46
N PRO A 47 -9.08 -3.61 3.83
CA PRO A 47 -10.42 -3.80 4.36
C PRO A 47 -10.74 -2.82 5.50
N ARG A 48 -11.96 -2.28 5.51
CA ARG A 48 -12.42 -1.17 6.37
C ARG A 48 -12.21 -1.34 7.88
N PHE A 49 -11.87 -2.54 8.35
CA PHE A 49 -11.63 -2.84 9.76
C PHE A 49 -10.16 -2.65 10.19
N VAL A 50 -9.25 -2.37 9.25
CA VAL A 50 -7.82 -2.15 9.53
C VAL A 50 -7.57 -0.65 9.68
N THR A 51 -7.75 -0.17 10.91
CA THR A 51 -7.51 1.24 11.27
C THR A 51 -6.58 1.36 12.47
N PHE A 52 -5.88 2.49 12.58
CA PHE A 52 -4.88 2.74 13.62
C PHE A 52 -5.11 4.10 14.27
N VAL A 53 -4.72 4.23 15.53
CA VAL A 53 -4.70 5.51 16.27
C VAL A 53 -3.29 6.06 16.48
N ASP A 54 -2.28 5.26 16.11
CA ASP A 54 -0.86 5.61 16.24
C ASP A 54 -0.15 5.45 14.89
N ALA A 55 0.59 6.48 14.49
CA ALA A 55 1.28 6.52 13.20
C ALA A 55 2.45 5.54 13.11
N GLY A 56 3.12 5.25 14.23
CA GLY A 56 4.22 4.27 14.29
C GLY A 56 3.71 2.84 14.09
N VAL A 57 2.58 2.49 14.72
CA VAL A 57 1.90 1.21 14.52
C VAL A 57 1.39 1.10 13.08
N ALA A 58 0.73 2.13 12.56
CA ALA A 58 0.26 2.17 11.17
C ALA A 58 1.42 1.94 10.17
N ARG A 59 2.57 2.59 10.40
CA ARG A 59 3.76 2.42 9.55
C ARG A 59 4.31 1.00 9.58
N ARG A 60 4.47 0.39 10.76
CA ARG A 60 4.94 -1.01 10.86
C ARG A 60 3.96 -1.96 10.18
N HIS A 61 2.66 -1.69 10.30
CA HIS A 61 1.66 -2.49 9.62
C HIS A 61 1.70 -2.30 8.09
N ALA A 62 1.97 -1.09 7.60
CA ALA A 62 2.22 -0.83 6.19
C ALA A 62 3.44 -1.62 5.67
N GLU A 63 4.51 -1.73 6.46
CA GLU A 63 5.68 -2.57 6.12
C GLU A 63 5.31 -4.06 6.04
N LEU A 64 4.47 -4.56 6.95
CA LEU A 64 3.99 -5.95 6.95
C LEU A 64 3.04 -6.23 5.77
N VAL A 65 2.14 -5.31 5.48
CA VAL A 65 1.24 -5.40 4.32
C VAL A 65 2.07 -5.48 3.03
N LEU A 66 3.04 -4.57 2.88
CA LEU A 66 3.92 -4.53 1.74
C LEU A 66 4.82 -5.78 1.60
N SER A 67 5.23 -6.40 2.72
CA SER A 67 6.00 -7.64 2.68
C SER A 67 5.14 -8.83 2.25
N GLY A 68 3.84 -8.82 2.56
CA GLY A 68 2.88 -9.85 2.17
C GLY A 68 2.43 -9.81 0.69
N ILE A 69 2.66 -8.71 -0.02
CA ILE A 69 2.38 -8.62 -1.46
C ILE A 69 3.43 -9.44 -2.22
N VAL A 70 2.96 -10.44 -2.97
CA VAL A 70 3.80 -11.38 -3.73
C VAL A 70 3.78 -11.12 -5.23
N SER A 71 2.69 -10.54 -5.75
CA SER A 71 2.56 -10.18 -7.16
C SER A 71 1.55 -9.06 -7.36
N VAL A 72 1.51 -8.48 -8.56
CA VAL A 72 0.55 -7.46 -8.98
C VAL A 72 -0.17 -7.93 -10.24
N ASP A 73 -1.50 -7.82 -10.26
CA ASP A 73 -2.27 -8.10 -11.48
C ASP A 73 -1.87 -7.11 -12.59
N PRO A 74 -1.39 -7.58 -13.76
CA PRO A 74 -0.86 -6.69 -14.78
C PRO A 74 -1.93 -5.86 -15.51
N ALA A 75 -3.20 -6.29 -15.47
CA ALA A 75 -4.31 -5.60 -16.12
C ALA A 75 -4.97 -4.56 -15.20
N THR A 76 -5.13 -4.89 -13.92
CA THR A 76 -5.85 -4.03 -12.96
C THR A 76 -4.93 -3.28 -12.00
N GLY A 77 -3.68 -3.72 -11.84
CA GLY A 77 -2.78 -3.21 -10.80
C GLY A 77 -3.12 -3.71 -9.40
N GLU A 78 -3.95 -4.75 -9.26
CA GLU A 78 -4.37 -5.29 -7.97
C GLU A 78 -3.21 -6.01 -7.26
N PRO A 79 -2.84 -5.60 -6.03
CA PRO A 79 -1.83 -6.29 -5.25
C PRO A 79 -2.38 -7.65 -4.77
N ARG A 80 -1.62 -8.72 -5.05
CA ARG A 80 -1.96 -10.08 -4.66
C ARG A 80 -1.09 -10.50 -3.48
N TYR A 81 -1.72 -11.04 -2.45
CA TYR A 81 -1.06 -11.43 -1.22
C TYR A 81 -0.77 -12.93 -1.20
N GLY A 82 0.40 -13.28 -0.67
CA GLY A 82 0.71 -14.67 -0.31
C GLY A 82 -0.01 -15.04 0.98
N ILE A 83 -0.32 -16.33 1.16
CA ILE A 83 -0.62 -16.86 2.49
C ILE A 83 0.71 -16.87 3.24
N LEU A 84 0.84 -16.03 4.27
CA LEU A 84 1.95 -16.05 5.22
C LEU A 84 1.75 -17.14 6.28
#